data_AF-A0A5M6I4T5-F1
#
_entry.id   AF-A0A5M6I4T5-F1
#
_cell.length_a   1.000
_cell.length_b   1.000
_cell.length_c   1.000
_cell.angle_alpha   90.00
_cell.angle_beta   90.00
_cell.angle_gamma   90.00
#
_symmetry.space_group_name_H-M   'P 1'
#
loop_
_entity.id
_entity.type
_entity.pdbx_description
1 polymer ?
#
loop_
_entity_poly.entity_id
_entity_poly.type
_entity_poly.pdbx_seq_one_letter_code
_entity_poly.pdbx_strand_id
1 'polypeptide(L)'
;MPDTPVPRACAPPLHAPSPPAGPRPRLKGRVRPEAFGGLLFCVEPVRILTLNPTAYRIAALLAEGHAPATIVAALAETFRQPLAVIATDVEAFLATLAAQDLLDRSPD
;
A
#
# COMPACT_ATOMS: atom_id res chain seq x y z
N MET A 1 -19.92 31.19 -46.33
CA MET A 1 -20.73 30.06 -45.84
C MET A 1 -21.05 29.15 -47.02
N PRO A 2 -21.17 27.83 -46.82
CA PRO A 2 -20.73 27.06 -45.64
C PRO A 2 -19.17 26.98 -45.68
N ASP A 3 -18.42 25.98 -45.18
CA ASP A 3 -18.70 24.84 -44.29
C ASP A 3 -17.50 24.59 -43.35
N THR A 4 -17.69 23.83 -42.27
CA THR A 4 -16.59 23.31 -41.43
C THR A 4 -16.89 21.89 -40.94
N PRO A 5 -16.20 20.84 -41.44
CA PRO A 5 -16.19 19.53 -40.80
C PRO A 5 -15.16 19.47 -39.66
N VAL A 6 -15.64 19.36 -38.42
CA VAL A 6 -14.83 19.17 -37.21
C VAL A 6 -14.51 17.69 -37.00
N PRO A 7 -13.24 17.25 -36.90
CA PRO A 7 -12.93 15.89 -36.47
C PRO A 7 -13.11 15.75 -34.95
N ARG A 8 -14.25 15.20 -34.52
CA ARG A 8 -14.43 14.62 -33.17
C ARG A 8 -13.69 13.27 -33.09
N ALA A 9 -12.59 13.21 -32.34
CA ALA A 9 -12.09 11.98 -31.70
C ALA A 9 -11.33 12.39 -30.42
N CYS A 10 -11.86 12.16 -29.22
CA CYS A 10 -12.01 10.87 -28.55
C CYS A 10 -10.67 10.18 -28.23
N ALA A 11 -9.99 10.68 -27.20
CA ALA A 11 -9.12 9.89 -26.33
C ALA A 11 -9.02 10.57 -24.95
N PRO A 12 -9.78 10.16 -23.92
CA PRO A 12 -9.34 10.40 -22.55
C PRO A 12 -8.02 9.63 -22.35
N PRO A 13 -7.04 10.18 -21.61
CA PRO A 13 -5.83 9.43 -21.29
C PRO A 13 -6.22 8.16 -20.54
N LEU A 14 -5.49 7.08 -20.86
CA LEU A 14 -5.71 5.72 -20.39
C LEU A 14 -6.19 5.67 -18.93
N HIS A 15 -7.34 5.02 -18.77
CA HIS A 15 -7.90 4.61 -17.48
C HIS A 15 -6.76 3.98 -16.66
N ALA A 16 -6.24 4.70 -15.66
CA ALA A 16 -5.41 4.07 -14.65
C ALA A 16 -6.25 2.91 -14.10
N PRO A 17 -5.75 1.66 -14.07
CA PRO A 17 -6.57 0.54 -13.61
C PRO A 17 -6.99 0.87 -12.18
N SER A 18 -8.29 1.14 -12.00
CA SER A 18 -8.86 1.39 -10.69
C SER A 18 -8.45 0.21 -9.82
N PRO A 19 -7.58 0.40 -8.80
CA PRO A 19 -7.10 -0.71 -8.01
C PRO A 19 -8.33 -1.40 -7.41
N PRO A 20 -8.37 -2.74 -7.39
CA PRO A 20 -9.58 -3.47 -7.08
C PRO A 20 -10.20 -2.96 -5.78
N ALA A 21 -11.51 -2.74 -5.81
CA ALA A 21 -12.32 -2.25 -4.69
C ALA A 21 -12.49 -3.32 -3.60
N GLY A 22 -11.39 -3.95 -3.20
CA GLY A 22 -11.29 -4.73 -1.98
C GLY A 22 -10.98 -3.83 -0.79
N PRO A 23 -11.31 -4.25 0.43
CA PRO A 23 -11.05 -3.48 1.64
C PRO A 23 -9.54 -3.21 1.76
N ARG A 24 -9.16 -1.93 1.73
CA ARG A 24 -7.75 -1.52 1.88
C ARG A 24 -7.43 -1.48 3.37
N PRO A 25 -6.57 -2.37 3.89
CA PRO A 25 -6.27 -2.40 5.32
C PRO A 25 -5.56 -1.09 5.72
N ARG A 26 -6.18 -0.31 6.60
CA ARG A 26 -5.59 0.94 7.11
C ARG A 26 -4.86 0.67 8.42
N LEU A 27 -3.71 1.31 8.63
CA LEU A 27 -2.97 1.20 9.88
C LEU A 27 -3.63 2.03 10.99
N LYS A 28 -3.87 1.41 12.15
CA LYS A 28 -4.25 2.08 13.41
C LYS A 28 -3.04 2.72 14.11
N GLY A 29 -2.18 3.42 13.36
CA GLY A 29 -0.93 3.96 13.87
C GLY A 29 -0.18 4.86 12.91
N ARG A 30 0.86 5.52 13.41
CA ARG A 30 1.78 6.35 12.63
C ARG A 30 3.12 5.66 12.48
N VAL A 31 3.58 5.53 11.24
CA VAL A 31 4.92 5.04 10.91
C VAL A 31 5.91 6.20 11.05
N ARG A 32 7.07 5.96 11.66
CA ARG A 32 8.20 6.91 11.73
C ARG A 32 9.50 6.25 11.26
N PRO A 33 10.35 6.94 10.46
CA PRO A 33 11.68 6.44 10.13
C PRO A 33 12.58 6.40 11.38
N GLU A 34 13.46 5.40 11.42
CA GLU A 34 14.49 5.18 12.43
C GLU A 34 15.65 4.42 11.75
N ALA A 35 16.85 4.50 12.31
CA ALA A 35 18.12 4.11 11.68
C ALA A 35 18.17 2.69 11.08
N PHE A 36 17.36 1.74 11.57
CA PHE A 36 17.39 0.34 11.14
C PHE A 36 16.10 -0.16 10.45
N GLY A 37 15.13 0.72 10.18
CA GLY A 37 13.83 0.34 9.61
C GLY A 37 12.62 0.99 10.26
N GLY A 38 12.78 1.94 11.18
CA GLY A 38 11.64 2.68 11.69
C GLY A 38 10.76 1.93 12.69
N LEU A 39 9.77 2.68 13.17
CA LEU A 39 8.84 2.25 14.21
C LEU A 39 7.40 2.49 13.74
N LEU A 40 6.52 1.53 13.98
CA LEU A 40 5.08 1.75 13.96
C LEU A 40 4.61 2.09 15.38
N PHE A 41 4.13 3.32 15.54
CA PHE A 41 3.51 3.81 16.76
C PHE A 41 1.98 3.72 16.65
N CYS A 42 1.40 2.72 17.29
CA CYS A 42 -0.05 2.64 17.47
C CYS A 42 -0.43 3.36 18.78
N VAL A 43 -1.41 4.25 18.68
CA VAL A 43 -1.84 5.09 19.81
C VAL A 43 -2.79 4.34 20.72
N GLU A 44 -3.65 3.50 20.15
CA GLU A 44 -4.65 2.73 20.89
C GLU A 44 -4.84 1.35 20.24
N PRO A 45 -4.46 0.25 20.92
CA PRO A 45 -3.66 0.21 22.15
C PRO A 45 -2.26 0.84 21.94
N VAL A 46 -1.71 1.46 22.99
CA VAL A 46 -0.34 2.01 22.95
C VAL A 46 0.65 0.88 22.68
N ARG A 47 1.16 0.82 21.45
CA ARG A 47 2.16 -0.17 21.02
C ARG A 47 3.21 0.48 20.14
N ILE A 48 4.46 0.09 20.35
CA ILE A 48 5.59 0.47 19.52
C ILE A 48 6.15 -0.83 18.95
N LEU A 49 6.16 -0.94 17.62
CA LEU A 49 6.75 -2.08 16.91
C LEU A 49 7.97 -1.59 16.14
N THR A 50 9.12 -2.17 16.43
CA THR A 50 10.33 -2.00 15.60
C THR A 50 10.13 -2.76 14.30
N LEU A 51 10.26 -2.04 13.18
CA LEU A 51 10.13 -2.60 11.85
C LEU A 51 11.54 -2.79 11.25
N ASN A 52 11.72 -3.88 10.50
CA ASN A 52 12.87 -4.02 9.62
C ASN A 52 12.66 -3.13 8.36
N PRO A 53 13.68 -2.92 7.50
CA PRO A 53 13.56 -2.01 6.34
C PRO A 53 12.45 -2.40 5.34
N THR A 54 12.09 -3.67 5.25
CA THR A 54 11.00 -4.17 4.39
C THR A 54 9.65 -3.85 5.02
N ALA A 55 9.42 -4.27 6.27
CA ALA A 55 8.23 -4.00 7.06
C ALA A 55 7.94 -2.50 7.22
N TYR A 56 8.98 -1.68 7.34
CA TYR A 56 8.90 -0.21 7.27
C TYR A 56 8.14 0.27 6.05
N ARG A 57 8.53 -0.29 4.90
CA ARG A 57 8.12 0.17 3.58
C ARG A 57 6.75 -0.38 3.23
N ILE A 58 6.45 -1.60 3.66
CA ILE A 58 5.08 -2.14 3.70
C ILE A 58 4.18 -1.21 4.52
N ALA A 59 4.56 -0.88 5.76
CA ALA A 59 3.77 -0.04 6.64
C ALA A 59 3.61 1.41 6.11
N ALA A 60 4.67 2.01 5.55
CA ALA A 60 4.60 3.33 4.95
C ALA A 60 3.60 3.37 3.78
N LEU A 61 3.70 2.43 2.84
CA LEU A 61 2.80 2.37 1.69
C LEU A 61 1.35 2.04 2.09
N LEU A 62 1.14 1.26 3.17
CA LEU A 62 -0.19 1.06 3.77
C LEU A 62 -0.75 2.34 4.39
N ALA A 63 0.08 3.14 5.06
CA ALA A 63 -0.32 4.44 5.61
C ALA A 63 -0.65 5.46 4.49
N GLU A 64 0.01 5.34 3.34
CA GLU A 64 -0.29 6.08 2.10
C GLU A 64 -1.53 5.55 1.34
N GLY A 65 -2.11 4.42 1.78
CA GLY A 65 -3.35 3.86 1.24
C GLY A 65 -3.19 3.00 -0.03
N HIS A 66 -1.97 2.52 -0.31
CA HIS A 66 -1.71 1.58 -1.40
C HIS A 66 -2.30 0.19 -1.12
N ALA A 67 -2.74 -0.50 -2.18
CA ALA A 67 -3.22 -1.87 -2.10
C ALA A 67 -2.04 -2.86 -1.94
N PRO A 68 -2.23 -4.01 -1.25
CA PRO A 68 -1.17 -5.00 -1.05
C PRO A 68 -0.45 -5.44 -2.34
N ALA A 69 -1.18 -5.61 -3.44
CA ALA A 69 -0.60 -5.97 -4.74
C ALA A 69 0.36 -4.89 -5.29
N THR A 70 0.02 -3.61 -5.13
CA THR A 70 0.89 -2.48 -5.50
C THR A 70 2.15 -2.43 -4.63
N ILE A 71 1.99 -2.73 -3.34
CA ILE A 71 3.09 -2.81 -2.36
C ILE A 71 4.06 -3.93 -2.75
N VAL A 72 3.55 -5.13 -3.02
CA VAL A 72 4.38 -6.27 -3.46
C VAL A 72 5.20 -5.95 -4.71
N ALA A 73 4.58 -5.31 -5.71
CA ALA A 73 5.29 -4.90 -6.93
C ALA A 73 6.40 -3.89 -6.66
N ALA A 74 6.11 -2.82 -5.90
CA ALA A 74 7.09 -1.78 -5.57
C ALA A 74 8.28 -2.31 -4.74
N LEU A 75 8.02 -3.25 -3.83
CA LEU A 75 9.04 -3.86 -2.97
C LEU A 75 9.90 -4.88 -3.72
N ALA A 76 9.31 -5.69 -4.61
CA ALA A 76 10.07 -6.61 -5.45
C ALA A 76 11.08 -5.88 -6.35
N GLU A 77 10.69 -4.72 -6.91
CA GLU A 77 11.61 -3.85 -7.66
C GLU A 77 12.68 -3.23 -6.74
N THR A 78 12.26 -2.62 -5.62
CA THR A 78 13.15 -1.93 -4.66
C THR A 78 14.23 -2.85 -4.09
N PHE A 79 13.83 -4.05 -3.63
CA PHE A 79 14.73 -5.01 -2.99
C PHE A 79 15.31 -6.05 -3.97
N ARG A 80 14.96 -5.97 -5.26
CA ARG A 80 15.34 -6.94 -6.31
C ARG A 80 15.08 -8.40 -5.93
N GLN A 81 13.94 -8.65 -5.28
CA GLN A 81 13.54 -9.98 -4.82
C GLN A 81 12.38 -10.55 -5.63
N PRO A 82 12.19 -11.89 -5.67
CA PRO A 82 11.06 -12.49 -6.37
C PRO A 82 9.73 -12.02 -5.79
N LEU A 83 8.76 -11.70 -6.65
CA LEU A 83 7.41 -11.29 -6.25
C LEU A 83 6.77 -12.26 -5.24
N ALA A 84 6.99 -13.57 -5.39
CA ALA A 84 6.46 -14.57 -4.46
C ALA A 84 7.04 -14.45 -3.03
N VAL A 85 8.33 -14.14 -2.90
CA VAL A 85 8.99 -13.97 -1.59
C VAL A 85 8.45 -12.72 -0.89
N ILE A 86 8.36 -11.61 -1.63
CA ILE A 86 7.82 -10.35 -1.13
C ILE A 86 6.32 -10.48 -0.82
N ALA A 87 5.54 -11.22 -1.62
CA ALA A 87 4.14 -11.49 -1.32
C ALA A 87 3.97 -12.24 0.00
N THR A 88 4.78 -13.28 0.24
CA THR A 88 4.78 -14.00 1.53
C THR A 88 5.14 -13.09 2.70
N ASP A 89 6.15 -12.22 2.56
CA ASP A 89 6.54 -11.26 3.61
C ASP A 89 5.44 -10.23 3.90
N VAL A 90 4.82 -9.68 2.85
CA VAL A 90 3.68 -8.76 2.94
C VAL A 90 2.47 -9.40 3.61
N GLU A 91 2.10 -10.62 3.22
CA GLU A 91 0.97 -11.33 3.83
C GLU A 91 1.25 -11.71 5.29
N ALA A 92 2.47 -12.19 5.61
CA ALA A 92 2.87 -12.48 6.98
C ALA A 92 2.86 -11.22 7.87
N PHE A 93 3.30 -10.07 7.35
CA PHE A 93 3.26 -8.79 8.06
C PHE A 93 1.82 -8.28 8.25
N LEU A 94 0.98 -8.33 7.21
CA LEU A 94 -0.45 -7.99 7.30
C LEU A 94 -1.19 -8.90 8.29
N ALA A 95 -0.89 -10.20 8.31
CA ALA A 95 -1.45 -11.15 9.28
C ALA A 95 -1.00 -10.82 10.70
N THR A 96 0.28 -10.46 10.90
CA THR A 96 0.81 -10.03 12.20
C THR A 96 0.12 -8.76 12.71
N LEU A 97 -0.04 -7.75 11.85
CA LEU A 97 -0.74 -6.52 12.21
C LEU A 97 -2.23 -6.78 12.52
N ALA A 98 -2.90 -7.63 11.74
CA ALA A 98 -4.29 -8.02 12.01
C ALA A 98 -4.45 -8.78 13.34
N ALA A 99 -3.53 -9.71 13.65
CA ALA A 99 -3.53 -10.46 14.91
C ALA A 99 -3.28 -9.56 16.14
N GLN A 100 -2.72 -8.37 15.95
CA GLN A 100 -2.51 -7.37 16.99
C GLN A 100 -3.57 -6.25 17.01
N ASP A 101 -4.65 -6.38 16.22
CA ASP A 101 -5.70 -5.37 15.99
C ASP A 101 -5.17 -4.03 15.45
N LEU A 102 -4.04 -4.03 14.74
CA LEU A 102 -3.40 -2.83 14.21
C LEU A 102 -3.80 -2.50 12.76
N LEU A 103 -4.61 -3.35 12.14
CA LEU A 103 -5.28 -3.08 10.88
C LEU A 103 -6.75 -2.79 11.13
N ASP A 104 -7.19 -1.61 10.69
CA ASP A 104 -8.59 -1.36 10.46
C ASP A 104 -9.03 -2.07 9.18
N ARG A 105 -9.98 -3.01 9.33
CA ARG A 105 -10.62 -3.74 8.24
C ARG A 105 -12.05 -3.23 7.98
N SER A 106 -12.31 -1.93 8.17
CA SER A 106 -13.61 -1.37 7.79
C SER A 106 -13.90 -1.68 6.32
N PRO A 107 -15.01 -2.37 6.01
CA PRO A 107 -15.54 -2.36 4.66
C PRO A 107 -16.12 -0.96 4.40
N ASP A 108 -15.58 -0.30 3.38
CA ASP A 108 -16.21 0.85 2.71
C ASP A 108 -16.82 0.32 1.40
#